data_AF-A0A4R7J1J9-F1
#
_entry.id   AF-A0A4R7J1J9-F1
#
_cell.length_a   1.000
_cell.length_b   1.000
_cell.length_c   1.000
_cell.angle_alpha   90.00
_cell.angle_beta   90.00
_cell.angle_gamma   90.00
#
_symmetry.space_group_name_H-M   'P 1'
#
loop_
_entity.id
_entity.type
_entity.pdbx_description
1 polymer ?
#
loop_
_entity_poly.entity_id
_entity_poly.type
_entity_poly.pdbx_seq_one_letter_code
_entity_poly.pdbx_strand_id
1 'polypeptide(L)'
;MDTEAQHTERDRSSRTSDSEHPSDAEGPEGRSRSAFTGGISRWVPGGRITVTLLVLMLFLLLLSTFVLQPFQIPSGSMERGLRIGDRVLVNKLAYRFDGRPRRGDIVVFDGTGLFGDGDYIKRVVGVGGDHVVCCDKEGRVRVNGQSVDESAFLHPGDRPSTVPFDVVVPDGTLFVLGDHRADSSDSRDHLGSPGGGMVPLDAVIGRADWIVWPVGHATRIDRPDAYARVPDAEADAGASGAGTGAAHAGDADG
;
A
#
# COMPACT_ATOMS: atom_id res chain seq x y z
N MET A 1 82.93 -8.04 -113.60
CA MET A 1 81.61 -7.39 -113.51
C MET A 1 81.27 -7.32 -112.06
N ASP A 2 81.77 -6.23 -111.50
CA ASP A 2 81.60 -5.73 -110.16
C ASP A 2 80.11 -5.27 -110.04
N THR A 3 79.50 -5.10 -108.87
CA THR A 3 79.92 -4.23 -107.77
C THR A 3 79.37 -4.73 -106.41
N GLU A 4 79.84 -4.07 -105.35
CA GLU A 4 79.51 -4.10 -103.91
C GLU A 4 77.99 -4.15 -103.54
N ALA A 5 77.56 -4.38 -102.29
CA ALA A 5 78.23 -4.09 -101.01
C ALA A 5 77.87 -5.00 -99.83
N GLN A 6 78.57 -4.83 -98.70
CA GLN A 6 78.27 -5.44 -97.41
C GLN A 6 78.18 -4.42 -96.27
N HIS A 7 77.46 -4.82 -95.21
CA HIS A 7 77.74 -4.56 -93.78
C HIS A 7 77.61 -3.14 -93.17
N THR A 8 76.64 -3.02 -92.25
CA THR A 8 76.75 -2.33 -90.95
C THR A 8 75.87 -3.04 -89.91
N GLU A 9 75.99 -2.70 -88.62
CA GLU A 9 76.87 -3.38 -87.65
C GLU A 9 76.47 -3.00 -86.21
N ARG A 10 76.29 -3.99 -85.32
CA ARG A 10 76.09 -3.83 -83.84
C ARG A 10 74.85 -2.98 -83.44
N ASP A 11 74.34 -2.90 -82.21
CA ASP A 11 74.59 -3.52 -80.88
C ASP A 11 73.24 -3.38 -80.09
N ARG A 12 72.94 -3.88 -78.87
CA ARG A 12 73.63 -4.60 -77.77
C ARG A 12 72.57 -5.39 -76.97
N SER A 13 72.91 -6.42 -76.19
CA SER A 13 72.02 -6.98 -75.13
C SER A 13 72.75 -7.82 -74.06
N SER A 14 72.59 -7.45 -72.78
CA SER A 14 73.21 -8.04 -71.57
C SER A 14 72.79 -7.22 -70.35
N ARG A 15 72.54 -7.67 -69.10
CA ARG A 15 72.40 -8.95 -68.33
C ARG A 15 71.44 -8.61 -67.13
N THR A 16 70.83 -9.50 -66.32
CA THR A 16 71.30 -10.60 -65.43
C THR A 16 70.18 -11.66 -65.22
N SER A 17 70.28 -12.83 -64.55
CA SER A 17 71.26 -13.50 -63.65
C SER A 17 71.00 -13.42 -62.11
N ASP A 18 70.83 -14.61 -61.50
CA ASP A 18 71.22 -15.09 -60.14
C ASP A 18 70.56 -14.46 -58.87
N SER A 19 70.29 -15.09 -57.71
CA SER A 19 70.19 -16.49 -57.17
C SER A 19 69.82 -16.41 -55.63
N GLU A 20 69.20 -17.35 -54.88
CA GLU A 20 68.32 -18.52 -55.17
C GLU A 20 67.37 -18.95 -53.99
N HIS A 21 67.85 -19.58 -52.90
CA HIS A 21 67.08 -20.24 -51.78
C HIS A 21 67.96 -20.46 -50.51
N PRO A 22 67.55 -21.06 -49.34
CA PRO A 22 66.23 -21.52 -48.82
C PRO A 22 65.90 -21.22 -47.29
N SER A 23 64.71 -21.65 -46.83
CA SER A 23 64.31 -22.29 -45.52
C SER A 23 64.52 -21.71 -44.09
N ASP A 24 63.47 -21.91 -43.26
CA ASP A 24 63.37 -22.22 -41.80
C ASP A 24 63.58 -21.19 -40.66
N ALA A 25 62.55 -21.05 -39.79
CA ALA A 25 62.61 -20.73 -38.35
C ALA A 25 61.23 -20.96 -37.64
N GLU A 26 61.20 -21.48 -36.41
CA GLU A 26 59.98 -21.73 -35.60
C GLU A 26 59.88 -20.90 -34.30
N GLY A 27 58.63 -20.62 -33.85
CA GLY A 27 58.24 -20.37 -32.45
C GLY A 27 58.38 -18.95 -31.89
N PRO A 28 57.91 -18.68 -30.63
CA PRO A 28 57.16 -19.55 -29.71
C PRO A 28 55.79 -18.98 -29.23
N GLU A 29 55.13 -19.64 -28.28
CA GLU A 29 53.80 -19.28 -27.74
C GLU A 29 53.77 -18.01 -26.85
N GLY A 30 52.62 -17.31 -26.80
CA GLY A 30 52.48 -15.98 -26.18
C GLY A 30 51.18 -15.70 -25.39
N ARG A 31 50.78 -16.60 -24.48
CA ARG A 31 49.68 -16.51 -23.49
C ARG A 31 49.09 -15.10 -23.23
N SER A 32 47.90 -14.82 -23.76
CA SER A 32 46.98 -13.74 -23.32
C SER A 32 45.60 -14.33 -22.99
N ARG A 33 45.36 -14.79 -21.76
CA ARG A 33 44.87 -13.97 -20.61
C ARG A 33 43.56 -13.23 -20.90
N SER A 34 42.44 -13.96 -20.79
CA SER A 34 41.18 -13.51 -20.19
C SER A 34 40.73 -12.06 -20.47
N ALA A 35 40.20 -11.81 -21.66
CA ALA A 35 39.42 -10.59 -21.97
C ALA A 35 37.89 -10.78 -21.79
N PHE A 36 37.45 -11.75 -20.97
CA PHE A 36 36.02 -12.05 -20.72
C PHE A 36 35.34 -11.04 -19.78
N THR A 37 35.78 -9.77 -19.81
CA THR A 37 35.29 -8.66 -18.97
C THR A 37 35.29 -7.35 -19.75
N GLY A 38 34.62 -7.32 -20.91
CA GLY A 38 34.57 -6.11 -21.76
C GLY A 38 33.46 -6.04 -22.83
N GLY A 39 32.74 -7.14 -23.10
CA GLY A 39 31.92 -7.28 -24.31
C GLY A 39 30.41 -6.96 -24.22
N ILE A 40 29.88 -6.55 -23.05
CA ILE A 40 28.40 -6.45 -22.85
C ILE A 40 27.90 -4.99 -22.78
N SER A 41 28.75 -4.02 -22.43
CA SER A 41 28.31 -2.63 -22.21
C SER A 41 28.35 -1.72 -23.45
N ARG A 42 28.50 -2.27 -24.66
CA ARG A 42 28.44 -1.53 -25.94
C ARG A 42 27.83 -2.40 -27.06
N TRP A 43 26.51 -2.34 -27.27
CA TRP A 43 25.87 -2.28 -28.61
C TRP A 43 24.35 -1.98 -28.63
N VAL A 44 23.75 -1.44 -27.56
CA VAL A 44 22.45 -0.74 -27.69
C VAL A 44 22.46 0.49 -26.76
N PRO A 45 22.14 1.71 -27.22
CA PRO A 45 21.93 2.89 -26.35
C PRO A 45 20.58 2.80 -25.58
N GLY A 46 20.22 1.59 -25.18
CA GLY A 46 18.91 1.21 -24.65
C GLY A 46 19.00 0.07 -23.64
N GLY A 47 19.88 -0.93 -23.82
CA GLY A 47 19.93 -2.11 -22.94
C GLY A 47 20.05 -1.79 -21.44
N ARG A 48 20.91 -0.83 -21.06
CA ARG A 48 21.00 -0.35 -19.66
C ARG A 48 19.72 0.37 -19.20
N ILE A 49 19.08 1.14 -20.09
CA ILE A 49 17.83 1.87 -19.81
C ILE A 49 16.68 0.88 -19.66
N THR A 50 16.55 -0.10 -20.56
CA THR A 50 15.55 -1.18 -20.49
C THR A 50 15.70 -2.01 -19.21
N VAL A 51 16.92 -2.36 -18.80
CA VAL A 51 17.15 -3.06 -17.52
C VAL A 51 16.77 -2.17 -16.33
N THR A 52 17.17 -0.90 -16.30
CA THR A 52 16.76 0.04 -15.23
C THR A 52 15.25 0.23 -15.18
N LEU A 53 14.57 0.38 -16.32
CA LEU A 53 13.12 0.52 -16.41
C LEU A 53 12.39 -0.75 -15.98
N LEU A 54 12.90 -1.94 -16.34
CA LEU A 54 12.33 -3.23 -15.91
C LEU A 54 12.52 -3.45 -14.40
N VAL A 55 13.68 -3.10 -13.85
CA VAL A 55 13.93 -3.12 -12.40
C VAL A 55 13.05 -2.12 -11.67
N LEU A 56 12.88 -0.91 -12.20
CA LEU A 56 11.97 0.11 -11.64
C LEU A 56 10.50 -0.34 -11.71
N MET A 57 10.06 -0.92 -12.83
CA MET A 57 8.72 -1.48 -12.99
C MET A 57 8.47 -2.62 -12.00
N LEU A 58 9.42 -3.55 -11.86
CA LEU A 58 9.36 -4.65 -10.89
C LEU A 58 9.34 -4.11 -9.45
N PHE A 59 10.17 -3.13 -9.13
CA PHE A 59 10.17 -2.47 -7.82
C PHE A 59 8.82 -1.80 -7.51
N LEU A 60 8.25 -1.05 -8.46
CA LEU A 60 6.95 -0.41 -8.31
C LEU A 60 5.81 -1.43 -8.19
N LEU A 61 5.89 -2.57 -8.89
CA LEU A 61 4.92 -3.65 -8.80
C LEU A 61 5.01 -4.40 -7.46
N LEU A 62 6.22 -4.63 -6.94
CA LEU A 62 6.42 -5.16 -5.59
C LEU A 62 5.94 -4.16 -4.53
N LEU A 63 6.23 -2.88 -4.69
CA LEU A 63 5.76 -1.81 -3.80
C LEU A 63 4.22 -1.73 -3.79
N SER A 64 3.55 -1.81 -4.94
CA SER A 64 2.08 -1.77 -4.99
C SER A 64 1.42 -3.04 -4.47
N THR A 65 2.02 -4.21 -4.74
CA THR A 65 1.54 -5.51 -4.27
C THR A 65 1.62 -5.60 -2.73
N PHE A 66 2.77 -5.28 -2.16
CA PHE A 66 3.09 -5.54 -0.75
C PHE A 66 2.94 -4.35 0.20
N VAL A 67 2.96 -3.10 -0.29
CA VAL A 67 3.09 -1.90 0.56
C VAL A 67 1.96 -0.89 0.37
N LEU A 68 1.73 -0.41 -0.86
CA LEU A 68 0.83 0.73 -1.16
C LEU A 68 -0.08 0.43 -2.36
N GLN A 69 -1.32 -0.01 -2.12
CA GLN A 69 -2.28 -0.27 -3.18
C GLN A 69 -3.14 0.99 -3.46
N PRO A 70 -3.23 1.47 -4.72
CA PRO A 70 -4.18 2.51 -5.08
C PRO A 70 -5.60 1.95 -5.18
N PHE A 71 -6.56 2.66 -4.59
CA PHE A 71 -8.00 2.42 -4.73
C PHE A 71 -8.69 3.68 -5.26
N GLN A 72 -9.81 3.52 -5.97
CA GLN A 72 -10.69 4.62 -6.35
C GLN A 72 -11.97 4.56 -5.51
N ILE A 73 -12.43 5.70 -5.01
CA ILE A 73 -13.65 5.83 -4.20
C ILE A 73 -14.88 5.82 -5.12
N PRO A 74 -15.82 4.85 -4.99
CA PRO A 74 -16.96 4.73 -5.91
C PRO A 74 -18.27 5.34 -5.38
N SER A 75 -18.37 5.66 -4.08
CA SER A 75 -19.63 6.00 -3.40
C SER A 75 -19.50 7.15 -2.38
N GLY A 76 -20.63 7.78 -2.05
CA GLY A 76 -20.72 8.95 -1.17
C GLY A 76 -20.59 8.67 0.33
N SER A 77 -20.54 7.39 0.73
CA SER A 77 -20.55 6.94 2.15
C SER A 77 -19.42 7.48 3.05
N MET A 78 -18.36 8.06 2.48
CA MET A 78 -17.25 8.69 3.20
C MET A 78 -17.14 10.21 2.93
N GLU A 79 -18.17 10.83 2.37
CA GLU A 79 -18.14 12.25 2.00
C GLU A 79 -18.03 13.21 3.19
N ARG A 80 -17.71 14.47 2.85
CA ARG A 80 -16.85 15.38 3.61
C ARG A 80 -15.39 14.95 3.69
N GLY A 81 -15.09 13.68 4.04
CA GLY A 81 -13.72 13.17 4.15
C GLY A 81 -13.09 12.75 2.82
N LEU A 82 -13.76 11.86 2.09
CA LEU A 82 -13.34 11.30 0.79
C LEU A 82 -14.47 11.48 -0.22
N ARG A 83 -14.16 11.88 -1.45
CA ARG A 83 -15.15 12.23 -2.49
C ARG A 83 -15.24 11.14 -3.55
N ILE A 84 -16.41 11.02 -4.19
CA ILE A 84 -16.59 10.12 -5.34
C ILE A 84 -15.55 10.46 -6.43
N GLY A 85 -14.76 9.47 -6.83
CA GLY A 85 -13.68 9.61 -7.81
C GLY A 85 -12.31 10.00 -7.26
N ASP A 86 -12.16 10.28 -5.95
CA ASP A 86 -10.84 10.37 -5.32
C ASP A 86 -10.09 9.04 -5.51
N ARG A 87 -8.75 9.11 -5.61
CA ARG A 87 -7.87 7.93 -5.53
C ARG A 87 -7.05 7.99 -4.26
N VAL A 88 -7.19 6.97 -3.43
CA VAL A 88 -6.49 6.83 -2.15
C VAL A 88 -5.37 5.81 -2.24
N LEU A 89 -4.28 6.02 -1.49
CA LEU A 89 -3.26 5.00 -1.27
C LEU A 89 -3.51 4.29 0.05
N VAL A 90 -3.73 2.97 -0.04
CA VAL A 90 -3.92 2.08 1.10
C VAL A 90 -2.60 1.44 1.48
N ASN A 91 -2.16 1.74 2.70
CA ASN A 91 -0.96 1.20 3.33
C ASN A 91 -1.27 -0.19 3.91
N LYS A 92 -0.73 -1.24 3.26
CA LYS A 92 -0.86 -2.64 3.68
C LYS A 92 0.07 -3.01 4.83
N LEU A 93 1.19 -2.28 5.01
CA LEU A 93 2.12 -2.52 6.11
C LEU A 93 1.61 -1.95 7.44
N ALA A 94 0.65 -1.02 7.38
CA ALA A 94 0.00 -0.38 8.54
C ALA A 94 -0.41 -1.36 9.66
N TYR A 95 -0.80 -2.58 9.29
CA TYR A 95 -1.27 -3.62 10.22
C TYR A 95 -0.51 -4.96 10.14
N ARG A 96 0.61 -5.01 9.41
CA ARG A 96 1.39 -6.26 9.21
C ARG A 96 2.57 -6.42 10.19
N PHE A 97 2.98 -5.35 10.85
CA PHE A 97 4.10 -5.34 11.81
C PHE A 97 3.64 -4.70 13.13
N ASP A 98 2.94 -5.48 13.95
CA ASP A 98 2.38 -5.16 15.28
C ASP A 98 1.43 -3.94 15.38
N GLY A 99 1.26 -3.18 14.30
CA GLY A 99 0.23 -2.15 14.18
C GLY A 99 -1.16 -2.77 14.26
N ARG A 100 -1.93 -2.40 15.29
CA ARG A 100 -3.38 -2.67 15.33
C ARG A 100 -4.14 -1.48 14.73
N PRO A 101 -5.28 -1.69 14.04
CA PRO A 101 -6.20 -0.61 13.73
C PRO A 101 -6.62 0.13 15.00
N ARG A 102 -6.80 1.45 14.90
CA ARG A 102 -7.23 2.29 16.03
C ARG A 102 -8.51 3.03 15.70
N ARG A 103 -9.30 3.32 16.73
CA ARG A 103 -10.48 4.21 16.67
C ARG A 103 -10.12 5.48 15.91
N GLY A 104 -10.92 5.84 14.90
CA GLY A 104 -10.68 6.96 13.98
C GLY A 104 -9.88 6.64 12.71
N ASP A 105 -9.20 5.49 12.58
CA ASP A 105 -8.52 5.09 11.34
C ASP A 105 -9.54 4.88 10.20
N ILE A 106 -9.21 5.28 8.96
CA ILE A 106 -9.98 4.89 7.77
C ILE A 106 -9.36 3.62 7.20
N VAL A 107 -10.14 2.55 7.09
CA VAL A 107 -9.69 1.23 6.63
C VAL A 107 -10.39 0.82 5.35
N VAL A 108 -9.65 0.09 4.50
CA VAL A 108 -10.20 -0.65 3.37
C VAL A 108 -10.16 -2.14 3.71
N PHE A 109 -11.26 -2.84 3.45
CA PHE A 109 -11.46 -4.24 3.79
C PHE A 109 -12.30 -4.94 2.73
N ASP A 110 -12.13 -6.25 2.58
CA ASP A 110 -13.00 -7.08 1.76
C ASP A 110 -14.35 -7.24 2.49
N GLY A 111 -15.44 -6.78 1.87
CA GLY A 111 -16.80 -6.90 2.40
C GLY A 111 -17.52 -8.17 1.96
N THR A 112 -16.87 -9.04 1.17
CA THR A 112 -17.47 -10.23 0.54
C THR A 112 -18.03 -11.20 1.57
N GLY A 113 -19.35 -11.39 1.56
CA GLY A 113 -20.06 -12.22 2.55
C GLY A 113 -20.27 -11.59 3.92
N LEU A 114 -19.80 -10.35 4.14
CA LEU A 114 -20.07 -9.54 5.34
C LEU A 114 -21.14 -8.49 5.05
N PHE A 115 -20.86 -7.56 4.12
CA PHE A 115 -21.71 -6.40 3.81
C PHE A 115 -22.26 -6.42 2.37
N GLY A 116 -21.70 -7.24 1.48
CA GLY A 116 -22.05 -7.35 0.06
C GLY A 116 -20.98 -8.14 -0.69
N ASP A 117 -20.67 -7.74 -1.93
CA ASP A 117 -19.55 -8.27 -2.72
C ASP A 117 -18.52 -7.15 -3.00
N GLY A 118 -17.24 -7.41 -2.76
CA GLY A 118 -16.13 -6.51 -3.10
C GLY A 118 -15.60 -5.63 -1.95
N ASP A 119 -14.73 -4.68 -2.28
CA ASP A 119 -13.95 -3.88 -1.32
C ASP A 119 -14.72 -2.67 -0.78
N TYR A 120 -14.72 -2.49 0.55
CA TYR A 120 -15.38 -1.39 1.25
C TYR A 120 -14.38 -0.49 1.96
N ILE A 121 -14.71 0.81 2.08
CA ILE A 121 -13.96 1.79 2.86
C ILE A 121 -14.86 2.43 3.92
N LYS A 122 -14.41 2.43 5.18
CA LYS A 122 -15.13 2.94 6.36
C LYS A 122 -14.16 3.46 7.42
N ARG A 123 -14.66 4.22 8.41
CA ARG A 123 -13.91 4.64 9.60
C ARG A 123 -14.12 3.64 10.73
N VAL A 124 -13.04 3.24 11.40
CA VAL A 124 -13.09 2.44 12.63
C VAL A 124 -13.64 3.30 13.76
N VAL A 125 -14.73 2.86 14.40
CA VAL A 125 -15.35 3.53 15.54
C VAL A 125 -15.04 2.78 16.84
N GLY A 126 -15.10 1.44 16.80
CA GLY A 126 -14.67 0.56 17.88
C GLY A 126 -13.69 -0.52 17.40
N VAL A 127 -12.79 -0.93 18.28
CA VAL A 127 -11.88 -2.07 18.13
C VAL A 127 -12.25 -3.16 19.13
N GLY A 128 -11.74 -4.39 18.95
CA GLY A 128 -11.99 -5.51 19.88
C GLY A 128 -11.88 -5.13 21.36
N GLY A 129 -12.92 -5.50 22.11
CA GLY A 129 -13.17 -5.11 23.51
C GLY A 129 -14.12 -3.91 23.68
N ASP A 130 -14.19 -2.99 22.71
CA ASP A 130 -14.92 -1.73 22.89
C ASP A 130 -16.44 -1.91 23.04
N HIS A 131 -17.04 -1.21 24.02
CA HIS A 131 -18.48 -1.02 24.13
C HIS A 131 -18.90 0.23 23.35
N VAL A 132 -19.58 0.04 22.22
CA VAL A 132 -20.04 1.13 21.34
C VAL A 132 -21.56 1.24 21.41
N VAL A 133 -22.06 2.43 21.76
CA VAL A 133 -23.49 2.70 21.94
C VAL A 133 -23.93 3.93 21.17
N CYS A 134 -24.96 3.81 20.34
CA CYS A 134 -25.75 4.96 19.91
C CYS A 134 -27.07 5.03 20.68
N CYS A 135 -27.38 6.13 21.37
CA CYS A 135 -26.58 7.36 21.52
C CYS A 135 -26.84 8.01 22.88
N ASP A 136 -26.00 8.99 23.25
CA ASP A 136 -26.25 9.83 24.43
C ASP A 136 -27.43 10.80 24.23
N LYS A 137 -27.72 11.59 25.28
CA LYS A 137 -28.85 12.54 25.30
C LYS A 137 -28.70 13.67 24.27
N GLU A 138 -27.47 13.94 23.81
CA GLU A 138 -27.15 14.91 22.78
C GLU A 138 -27.14 14.29 21.37
N GLY A 139 -27.31 12.96 21.26
CA GLY A 139 -27.34 12.22 20.01
C GLY A 139 -25.97 11.76 19.51
N ARG A 140 -24.94 11.74 20.36
CA ARG A 140 -23.58 11.29 20.02
C ARG A 140 -23.39 9.79 20.27
N VAL A 141 -22.53 9.16 19.47
CA VAL A 141 -22.01 7.83 19.78
C VAL A 141 -21.13 7.88 21.04
N ARG A 142 -21.28 6.90 21.91
CA ARG A 142 -20.39 6.64 23.05
C ARG A 142 -19.53 5.41 22.74
N VAL A 143 -18.26 5.47 23.13
CA VAL A 143 -17.33 4.34 23.14
C VAL A 143 -16.72 4.26 24.53
N ASN A 144 -16.76 3.10 25.19
CA ASN A 144 -16.23 2.85 26.54
C ASN A 144 -16.60 3.99 27.51
N GLY A 145 -17.92 4.13 27.72
CA GLY A 145 -18.50 5.21 28.54
C GLY A 145 -18.53 6.60 27.89
N GLN A 146 -17.48 6.97 27.14
CA GLN A 146 -17.16 8.32 26.68
C GLN A 146 -17.87 8.71 25.38
N SER A 147 -18.59 9.85 25.39
CA SER A 147 -19.18 10.43 24.17
C SER A 147 -18.12 10.98 23.22
N VAL A 148 -18.21 10.65 21.94
CA VAL A 148 -17.29 11.09 20.88
C VAL A 148 -17.83 12.35 20.20
N ASP A 149 -16.95 13.30 19.88
CA ASP A 149 -17.28 14.47 19.05
C ASP A 149 -16.86 14.22 17.61
N GLU A 150 -17.82 13.82 16.77
CA GLU A 150 -17.58 13.47 15.38
C GLU A 150 -17.62 14.67 14.42
N SER A 151 -17.91 15.89 14.93
CA SER A 151 -18.20 17.09 14.12
C SER A 151 -17.08 17.54 13.17
N ALA A 152 -15.85 17.07 13.39
CA ALA A 152 -14.70 17.31 12.52
C ALA A 152 -14.77 16.56 11.18
N PHE A 153 -15.32 15.34 11.16
CA PHE A 153 -15.32 14.44 10.00
C PHE A 153 -16.72 14.03 9.52
N LEU A 154 -17.72 14.01 10.41
CA LEU A 154 -19.12 13.68 10.09
C LEU A 154 -19.68 14.62 9.00
N HIS A 155 -20.40 14.06 8.03
CA HIS A 155 -20.99 14.82 6.93
C HIS A 155 -21.97 15.91 7.43
N PRO A 156 -22.03 17.12 6.82
CA PRO A 156 -22.80 18.23 7.37
C PRO A 156 -24.32 18.00 7.32
N GLY A 157 -24.95 17.97 8.48
CA GLY A 157 -26.40 17.73 8.65
C GLY A 157 -26.75 16.33 9.14
N ASP A 158 -25.79 15.40 9.10
CA ASP A 158 -25.97 14.03 9.55
C ASP A 158 -26.11 13.92 11.07
N ARG A 159 -26.81 12.87 11.51
CA ARG A 159 -26.80 12.40 12.90
C ARG A 159 -25.80 11.24 13.02
N PRO A 160 -25.05 11.12 14.13
CA PRO A 160 -24.16 9.98 14.39
C PRO A 160 -24.81 8.60 14.19
N SER A 161 -26.10 8.45 14.49
CA SER A 161 -26.98 7.47 13.84
C SER A 161 -28.44 7.95 13.89
N THR A 162 -29.28 7.30 13.08
CA THR A 162 -30.75 7.33 13.13
C THR A 162 -31.34 6.08 13.77
N VAL A 163 -30.60 4.97 13.77
CA VAL A 163 -30.95 3.70 14.46
C VAL A 163 -30.16 3.55 15.76
N PRO A 164 -30.79 3.13 16.87
CA PRO A 164 -30.09 2.83 18.11
C PRO A 164 -29.32 1.51 18.00
N PHE A 165 -28.18 1.42 18.67
CA PHE A 165 -27.42 0.18 18.82
C PHE A 165 -26.61 0.20 20.11
N ASP A 166 -26.39 -0.98 20.67
CA ASP A 166 -25.58 -1.22 21.86
C ASP A 166 -24.81 -2.52 21.60
N VAL A 167 -23.49 -2.42 21.41
CA VAL A 167 -22.64 -3.55 20.99
C VAL A 167 -21.32 -3.57 21.74
N VAL A 168 -20.84 -4.76 22.05
CA VAL A 168 -19.43 -5.00 22.43
C VAL A 168 -18.73 -5.59 21.20
N VAL A 169 -17.64 -4.97 20.76
CA VAL A 169 -16.87 -5.40 19.59
C VAL A 169 -16.05 -6.65 19.97
N PRO A 170 -16.25 -7.81 19.31
CA PRO A 170 -15.45 -9.01 19.59
C PRO A 170 -13.96 -8.83 19.32
N ASP A 171 -13.12 -9.50 20.11
CA ASP A 171 -11.68 -9.59 19.85
C ASP A 171 -11.40 -10.08 18.43
N GLY A 172 -10.38 -9.50 17.79
CA GLY A 172 -10.06 -9.79 16.40
C GLY A 172 -11.00 -9.16 15.36
N THR A 173 -11.91 -8.27 15.77
CA THR A 173 -12.83 -7.55 14.86
C THR A 173 -12.86 -6.04 15.10
N LEU A 174 -13.56 -5.33 14.20
CA LEU A 174 -13.77 -3.88 14.20
C LEU A 174 -15.25 -3.55 14.00
N PHE A 175 -15.73 -2.49 14.67
CA PHE A 175 -17.02 -1.86 14.35
C PHE A 175 -16.75 -0.58 13.55
N VAL A 176 -17.29 -0.50 12.33
CA VAL A 176 -16.95 0.55 11.35
C VAL A 176 -18.19 1.28 10.86
N LEU A 177 -18.10 2.61 10.72
CA LEU A 177 -19.17 3.46 10.18
C LEU A 177 -18.65 4.33 9.03
N GLY A 178 -19.55 4.82 8.17
CA GLY A 178 -19.22 5.86 7.19
C GLY A 178 -19.05 7.23 7.85
N ASP A 179 -18.45 8.18 7.13
CA ASP A 179 -18.47 9.59 7.55
C ASP A 179 -19.79 10.28 7.12
N HIS A 180 -20.44 9.77 6.06
CA HIS A 180 -21.76 10.17 5.59
C HIS A 180 -22.79 9.13 6.06
N ARG A 181 -23.23 9.25 7.32
CA ARG A 181 -24.18 8.34 8.00
C ARG A 181 -25.55 8.25 7.32
N ALA A 182 -25.92 9.22 6.48
CA ALA A 182 -27.13 9.19 5.66
C ALA A 182 -26.99 8.32 4.38
N ASP A 183 -25.78 8.16 3.84
CA ASP A 183 -25.48 7.46 2.57
C ASP A 183 -24.46 6.31 2.76
N SER A 184 -24.48 5.66 3.92
CA SER A 184 -23.54 4.61 4.28
C SER A 184 -24.24 3.36 4.77
N SER A 185 -24.13 2.27 4.02
CA SER A 185 -24.34 0.91 4.55
C SER A 185 -23.06 0.47 5.26
N ASP A 186 -23.14 0.20 6.56
CA ASP A 186 -22.02 -0.11 7.43
C ASP A 186 -22.43 -0.95 8.67
N SER A 187 -21.55 -1.10 9.67
CA SER A 187 -21.72 -2.11 10.73
C SER A 187 -23.07 -2.08 11.46
N ARG A 188 -23.71 -0.90 11.59
CA ARG A 188 -25.03 -0.76 12.25
C ARG A 188 -26.18 -1.38 11.46
N ASP A 189 -26.07 -1.45 10.14
CA ASP A 189 -27.10 -2.00 9.25
C ASP A 189 -26.98 -3.53 9.13
N HIS A 190 -25.78 -4.06 9.38
CA HIS A 190 -25.44 -5.47 9.29
C HIS A 190 -25.44 -6.21 10.65
N LEU A 191 -25.94 -5.59 11.72
CA LEU A 191 -25.98 -6.19 13.08
C LEU A 191 -26.74 -7.53 13.15
N GLY A 192 -27.68 -7.78 12.24
CA GLY A 192 -28.39 -9.06 12.11
C GLY A 192 -27.76 -10.06 11.14
N SER A 193 -26.70 -9.69 10.42
CA SER A 193 -25.98 -10.54 9.47
C SER A 193 -25.03 -11.50 10.21
N PRO A 194 -24.55 -12.59 9.56
CA PRO A 194 -23.44 -13.39 10.07
C PRO A 194 -22.24 -12.50 10.44
N GLY A 195 -21.64 -12.72 11.61
CA GLY A 195 -20.60 -11.83 12.16
C GLY A 195 -21.11 -10.59 12.90
N GLY A 196 -22.43 -10.35 12.97
CA GLY A 196 -23.03 -9.30 13.80
C GLY A 196 -22.64 -7.88 13.37
N GLY A 197 -22.43 -7.65 12.08
CA GLY A 197 -22.00 -6.37 11.52
C GLY A 197 -20.51 -6.03 11.73
N MET A 198 -19.74 -6.91 12.38
CA MET A 198 -18.34 -6.69 12.69
C MET A 198 -17.43 -7.06 11.51
N VAL A 199 -16.34 -6.32 11.31
CA VAL A 199 -15.33 -6.58 10.29
C VAL A 199 -14.14 -7.32 10.91
N PRO A 200 -13.84 -8.57 10.53
CA PRO A 200 -12.65 -9.29 10.98
C PRO A 200 -11.33 -8.61 10.59
N LEU A 201 -10.31 -8.69 11.45
CA LEU A 201 -9.00 -8.07 11.19
C LEU A 201 -8.26 -8.64 9.97
N ASP A 202 -8.52 -9.90 9.60
CA ASP A 202 -7.94 -10.56 8.43
C ASP A 202 -8.62 -10.17 7.10
N ALA A 203 -9.85 -9.65 7.15
CA ALA A 203 -10.50 -9.00 6.01
C ALA A 203 -9.94 -7.60 5.71
N VAL A 204 -9.18 -6.99 6.63
CA VAL A 204 -8.64 -5.64 6.46
C VAL A 204 -7.43 -5.62 5.53
N ILE A 205 -7.61 -4.99 4.35
CA ILE A 205 -6.59 -4.85 3.31
C ILE A 205 -5.53 -3.81 3.72
N GLY A 206 -5.93 -2.75 4.45
CA GLY A 206 -5.00 -1.77 5.02
C GLY A 206 -5.65 -0.46 5.44
N ARG A 207 -4.82 0.52 5.82
CA ARG A 207 -5.27 1.88 6.19
C ARG A 207 -5.15 2.84 5.01
N ALA A 208 -6.17 3.64 4.74
CA ALA A 208 -6.08 4.75 3.78
C ALA A 208 -5.27 5.90 4.42
N ASP A 209 -4.04 6.14 3.95
CA ASP A 209 -3.13 7.16 4.52
C ASP A 209 -3.08 8.46 3.69
N TRP A 210 -3.47 8.43 2.40
CA TRP A 210 -3.36 9.57 1.48
C TRP A 210 -4.46 9.58 0.41
N ILE A 211 -4.90 10.77 0.00
CA ILE A 211 -5.52 11.04 -1.31
C ILE A 211 -4.40 11.49 -2.26
N VAL A 212 -4.30 10.89 -3.45
CA VAL A 212 -3.26 11.22 -4.46
C VAL A 212 -3.82 11.69 -5.80
N TRP A 213 -5.13 11.60 -6.00
CA TRP A 213 -5.84 12.15 -7.15
C TRP A 213 -7.27 12.54 -6.73
N PRO A 214 -7.85 13.65 -7.25
CA PRO A 214 -7.25 14.62 -8.16
C PRO A 214 -6.16 15.46 -7.48
N VAL A 215 -5.16 15.91 -8.25
CA VAL A 215 -3.97 16.59 -7.69
C VAL A 215 -4.28 17.88 -6.91
N GLY A 216 -5.40 18.56 -7.21
CA GLY A 216 -5.88 19.72 -6.44
C GLY A 216 -6.54 19.38 -5.09
N HIS A 217 -6.73 18.09 -4.79
CA HIS A 217 -7.25 17.55 -3.53
C HIS A 217 -6.26 16.55 -2.88
N ALA A 218 -5.04 16.43 -3.43
CA ALA A 218 -4.04 15.49 -2.90
C ALA A 218 -3.57 15.94 -1.51
N THR A 219 -3.82 15.10 -0.51
CA THR A 219 -3.56 15.38 0.90
C THR A 219 -3.29 14.10 1.67
N ARG A 220 -2.70 14.21 2.85
CA ARG A 220 -2.69 13.14 3.83
C ARG A 220 -4.10 12.95 4.43
N ILE A 221 -4.43 11.71 4.77
CA ILE A 221 -5.59 11.34 5.59
C ILE A 221 -5.07 11.18 7.02
N ASP A 222 -5.36 12.17 7.88
CA ASP A 222 -4.98 12.12 9.29
C ASP A 222 -6.12 11.57 10.17
N ARG A 223 -5.76 10.95 11.30
CA ARG A 223 -6.72 10.43 12.28
C ARG A 223 -7.32 11.59 13.08
N PRO A 224 -8.64 11.68 13.27
CA PRO A 224 -9.25 12.70 14.12
C PRO A 224 -9.00 12.42 15.60
N ASP A 225 -8.64 13.45 16.37
CA ASP A 225 -8.44 13.39 17.83
C ASP A 225 -9.74 13.16 18.63
N ALA A 226 -10.89 13.06 17.96
CA ALA A 226 -12.20 12.77 18.54
C ALA A 226 -12.19 11.57 19.50
N TYR A 227 -11.39 10.54 19.18
CA TYR A 227 -11.24 9.31 19.95
C TYR A 227 -10.10 9.35 20.98
N ALA A 228 -9.28 10.41 21.02
CA ALA A 228 -8.07 10.48 21.86
C ALA A 228 -8.35 10.57 23.37
N ARG A 229 -9.63 10.74 23.77
CA ARG A 229 -10.09 10.72 25.17
C ARG A 229 -10.94 9.48 25.51
N VAL A 230 -11.14 8.56 24.56
CA VAL A 230 -11.86 7.30 24.79
C VAL A 230 -10.92 6.33 25.52
N PRO A 231 -11.27 5.81 26.71
CA PRO A 231 -10.43 4.87 27.43
C PRO A 231 -10.37 3.52 26.71
N ASP A 232 -9.38 2.71 27.04
CA ASP A 232 -9.31 1.33 26.55
C ASP A 232 -10.21 0.41 27.38
N ALA A 233 -10.81 -0.59 26.72
CA ALA A 233 -11.94 -1.36 27.24
C ALA A 233 -11.68 -2.04 28.59
N GLU A 234 -10.43 -2.46 28.85
CA GLU A 234 -10.01 -3.08 30.11
C GLU A 234 -10.20 -2.16 31.33
N ALA A 235 -10.23 -0.83 31.15
CA ALA A 235 -10.31 0.13 32.25
C ALA A 235 -11.72 0.22 32.89
N ASP A 236 -12.80 0.15 32.09
CA ASP A 236 -14.18 0.29 32.58
C ASP A 236 -14.64 -0.95 33.36
N ALA A 237 -14.12 -2.14 33.01
CA ALA A 237 -14.40 -3.39 33.72
C ALA A 237 -13.99 -3.34 35.20
N GLY A 238 -12.89 -2.65 35.52
CA GLY A 238 -12.43 -2.48 36.91
C GLY A 238 -13.28 -1.49 37.73
N ALA A 239 -13.88 -0.49 37.09
CA ALA A 239 -14.63 0.58 37.77
C ALA A 239 -16.00 0.12 38.29
N SER A 240 -16.67 -0.79 37.57
CA SER A 240 -18.03 -1.27 37.92
C SER A 240 -18.04 -2.26 39.10
N GLY A 241 -16.94 -2.97 39.37
CA GLY A 241 -16.86 -4.02 40.40
C GLY A 241 -16.65 -3.54 41.84
N ALA A 242 -16.23 -2.29 42.05
CA ALA A 242 -15.84 -1.77 43.37
C ALA A 242 -16.98 -1.13 44.20
N GLY A 243 -18.21 -1.11 43.67
CA GLY A 243 -19.27 -0.19 44.10
C GLY A 243 -20.28 -0.67 45.16
N THR A 244 -20.21 -1.91 45.67
CA THR A 244 -21.24 -2.48 46.57
C THR A 244 -20.64 -3.30 47.71
N GLY A 245 -20.21 -2.65 48.79
CA GLY A 245 -19.53 -3.36 49.89
C GLY A 245 -19.35 -2.64 51.23
N ALA A 246 -20.21 -1.69 51.62
CA ALA A 246 -20.07 -1.01 52.92
C ALA A 246 -21.41 -0.62 53.60
N ALA A 247 -21.53 -1.01 54.87
CA ALA A 247 -22.33 -0.40 55.93
C ALA A 247 -23.86 -0.18 55.74
N HIS A 248 -24.64 -1.25 55.94
CA HIS A 248 -25.88 -1.11 56.73
C HIS A 248 -26.21 -2.36 57.56
N ALA A 249 -25.92 -2.29 58.86
CA ALA A 249 -26.37 -3.22 59.89
C ALA A 249 -26.39 -2.44 61.22
N GLY A 250 -27.57 -1.91 61.56
CA GLY A 250 -27.81 -1.19 62.82
C GLY A 250 -28.31 -2.11 63.93
N ASP A 251 -28.62 -1.49 65.07
CA ASP A 251 -28.98 -2.10 66.36
C ASP A 251 -29.98 -3.27 66.33
N ALA A 252 -29.76 -4.23 67.24
CA ALA A 252 -30.77 -5.13 67.79
C ALA A 252 -30.44 -5.42 69.27
N ASP A 253 -31.46 -5.52 70.12
CA ASP A 253 -31.39 -5.54 71.60
C ASP A 253 -30.43 -6.56 72.24
N GLY A 254 -29.93 -6.23 73.44
CA GLY A 254 -29.10 -7.10 74.31
C GLY A 254 -28.71 -6.45 75.64
#